data_AF-A0A0H4X5I3-F1
#
_entry.id   AF-A0A0H4X5I3-F1
#
_cell.length_a   1.000
_cell.length_b   1.000
_cell.length_c   1.000
_cell.angle_alpha   90.00
_cell.angle_beta   90.00
_cell.angle_gamma   90.00
#
_symmetry.space_group_name_H-M   'P 1'
#
loop_
_entity.id
_entity.type
_entity.pdbx_description
1 polymer ?
#
loop_
_entity_poly.entity_id
_entity_poly.type
_entity_poly.pdbx_seq_one_letter_code
_entity_poly.pdbx_strand_id
1 'polypeptide(L)'
;MSEEEKQGLLRVPGHIAAAIELAMDDFRPRDIKPHRDATADEVCMYQRESFDVTTIPGPEGVLFVRFTLSPSACAQEGTINDAGATYAVDTRGWRILAIQH
;
A
#
# COMPACT_ATOMS: atom_id res chain seq x y z
N MET A 1 -3.57 -26.29 0.33
CA MET A 1 -4.61 -25.27 0.47
C MET A 1 -5.42 -25.58 1.71
N SER A 2 -5.44 -24.68 2.70
CA SER A 2 -6.27 -24.84 3.91
C SER A 2 -7.77 -24.79 3.56
N GLU A 3 -8.64 -25.24 4.46
CA GLU A 3 -10.10 -25.12 4.27
C GLU A 3 -10.55 -23.65 4.13
N GLU A 4 -9.86 -22.73 4.80
CA GLU A 4 -10.11 -21.28 4.71
C GLU A 4 -9.84 -20.74 3.31
N GLU A 5 -8.73 -21.15 2.68
CA GLU A 5 -8.38 -20.73 1.31
C GLU A 5 -9.39 -21.26 0.28
N LYS A 6 -10.02 -22.41 0.53
CA LYS A 6 -11.07 -22.97 -0.34
C LYS A 6 -12.40 -22.22 -0.24
N GLN A 7 -12.60 -21.44 0.82
CA GLN A 7 -13.79 -20.58 1.01
C GLN A 7 -13.58 -19.15 0.51
N GLY A 8 -12.40 -18.83 -0.05
CA GLY A 8 -12.05 -17.47 -0.44
C GLY A 8 -11.75 -16.54 0.75
N LEU A 9 -11.53 -17.11 1.95
CA LEU A 9 -11.21 -16.33 3.14
C LEU A 9 -9.74 -15.88 3.10
N LEU A 10 -9.53 -14.58 3.20
CA LEU A 10 -8.19 -13.99 3.33
C LEU A 10 -7.97 -13.55 4.79
N ARG A 11 -7.06 -14.24 5.49
CA ARG A 11 -6.64 -13.84 6.83
C ARG A 11 -5.40 -12.95 6.76
N VAL A 12 -5.53 -11.70 7.20
CA VAL A 12 -4.40 -10.78 7.38
C VAL A 12 -4.01 -10.76 8.86
N PRO A 13 -2.79 -11.20 9.24
CA PRO A 13 -2.32 -11.10 10.61
C PRO A 13 -2.35 -9.66 11.11
N GLY A 14 -2.77 -9.43 12.37
CA GLY A 14 -2.98 -8.09 12.91
C GLY A 14 -1.74 -7.18 12.86
N HIS A 15 -0.55 -7.72 13.09
CA HIS A 15 0.69 -6.93 13.00
C HIS A 15 1.01 -6.50 11.56
N ILE A 16 0.65 -7.32 10.57
CA ILE A 16 0.75 -6.96 9.15
C ILE A 16 -0.26 -5.87 8.84
N ALA A 17 -1.51 -6.02 9.28
CA ALA A 17 -2.55 -4.99 9.08
C ALA A 17 -2.14 -3.63 9.67
N ALA A 18 -1.61 -3.60 10.89
CA ALA A 18 -1.14 -2.37 11.54
C ALA A 18 0.07 -1.75 10.82
N ALA A 19 1.01 -2.55 10.33
CA ALA A 19 2.14 -2.05 9.56
C ALA A 19 1.72 -1.49 8.19
N ILE A 20 0.75 -2.13 7.54
CA ILE A 20 0.14 -1.62 6.30
C ILE A 20 -0.57 -0.29 6.57
N GLU A 21 -1.36 -0.19 7.64
CA GLU A 21 -2.03 1.06 8.01
C GLU A 21 -1.03 2.19 8.25
N LEU A 22 0.03 1.94 9.03
CA LEU A 22 1.07 2.93 9.30
C LEU A 22 1.73 3.43 8.00
N ALA A 23 2.08 2.52 7.09
CA ALA A 23 2.65 2.89 5.80
C ALA A 23 1.63 3.62 4.91
N MET A 24 0.36 3.23 4.94
CA MET A 24 -0.71 3.83 4.13
C MET A 24 -1.06 5.24 4.62
N ASP A 25 -1.00 5.49 5.93
CA ASP A 25 -1.24 6.81 6.50
C ASP A 25 -0.15 7.82 6.09
N ASP A 26 1.09 7.37 5.86
CA ASP A 26 2.16 8.18 5.27
C ASP A 26 2.03 8.31 3.74
N PHE A 27 1.81 7.19 3.03
CA PHE A 27 1.74 7.15 1.57
C PHE A 27 0.53 7.89 0.99
N ARG A 28 -0.63 7.77 1.64
CA ARG A 28 -1.91 8.40 1.27
C ARG A 28 -2.66 8.84 2.53
N PRO A 29 -2.30 9.98 3.14
CA PRO A 29 -3.00 10.52 4.30
C PRO A 29 -4.50 10.70 4.04
N ARG A 30 -5.36 10.52 5.05
CA ARG A 30 -6.83 10.53 4.87
C ARG A 30 -7.40 11.87 4.41
N ASP A 31 -6.69 12.95 4.69
CA ASP A 31 -7.07 14.33 4.40
C ASP A 31 -6.31 14.92 3.21
N ILE A 32 -5.51 14.12 2.51
CA ILE A 32 -4.81 14.56 1.32
C ILE A 32 -5.83 14.99 0.25
N LYS A 33 -5.57 16.13 -0.38
CA LYS A 33 -6.38 16.63 -1.49
C LYS A 33 -5.59 16.53 -2.78
N PRO A 34 -6.26 16.20 -3.90
CA PRO A 34 -5.67 16.37 -5.21
C PRO A 34 -5.10 17.77 -5.39
N HIS A 35 -3.96 17.86 -6.07
CA HIS A 35 -3.40 19.14 -6.44
C HIS A 35 -4.35 19.88 -7.39
N ARG A 36 -4.17 21.20 -7.49
CA ARG A 36 -4.99 22.02 -8.38
C ARG A 36 -4.78 21.55 -9.83
N ASP A 37 -5.87 21.37 -10.55
CA ASP A 37 -5.91 20.94 -11.95
C ASP A 37 -5.53 19.45 -12.19
N ALA A 38 -5.56 18.62 -11.14
CA ALA A 38 -5.39 17.17 -11.26
C ALA A 38 -6.39 16.55 -12.25
N THR A 39 -5.87 15.72 -13.15
CA THR A 39 -6.65 14.91 -14.08
C THR A 39 -7.50 13.86 -13.35
N ALA A 40 -8.49 13.27 -14.04
CA ALA A 40 -9.32 12.22 -13.46
C ALA A 40 -8.49 11.01 -12.97
N ASP A 41 -7.44 10.64 -13.71
CA ASP A 41 -6.53 9.56 -13.32
C ASP A 41 -5.71 9.93 -12.09
N GLU A 42 -5.18 11.16 -12.02
CA GLU A 42 -4.46 11.62 -10.84
C GLU A 42 -5.38 11.64 -9.62
N VAL A 43 -6.61 12.14 -9.75
CA VAL A 43 -7.63 12.10 -8.68
C VAL A 43 -7.90 10.66 -8.22
N CYS A 44 -7.98 9.70 -9.14
CA CYS A 44 -8.08 8.29 -8.81
C CYS A 44 -6.87 7.79 -7.99
N MET A 45 -5.65 8.24 -8.31
CA MET A 45 -4.44 7.87 -7.57
C MET A 45 -4.34 8.47 -6.16
N TYR A 46 -5.18 9.44 -5.80
CA TYR A 46 -5.28 9.91 -4.41
C TYR A 46 -6.08 8.94 -3.53
N GLN A 47 -6.84 8.01 -4.11
CA GLN A 47 -7.64 7.04 -3.37
C GLN A 47 -6.77 5.88 -2.87
N ARG A 48 -7.02 5.41 -1.65
CA ARG A 48 -6.23 4.32 -1.02
C ARG A 48 -6.49 2.99 -1.69
N GLU A 49 -7.72 2.75 -2.13
CA GLU A 49 -8.18 1.55 -2.83
C GLU A 49 -7.60 1.38 -4.23
N SER A 50 -6.92 2.41 -4.75
CA SER A 50 -6.25 2.34 -6.05
C SER A 50 -4.96 1.52 -6.02
N PHE A 51 -4.51 1.07 -4.83
CA PHE A 51 -3.23 0.41 -4.65
C PHE A 51 -3.37 -0.98 -4.05
N ASP A 52 -2.73 -1.95 -4.69
CA ASP A 52 -2.47 -3.26 -4.13
C ASP A 52 -1.31 -3.18 -3.15
N VAL A 53 -1.37 -4.03 -2.11
CA VAL A 53 -0.34 -4.10 -1.07
C VAL A 53 0.31 -5.48 -1.08
N THR A 54 1.65 -5.51 -1.23
CA THR A 54 2.45 -6.72 -1.02
C THR A 54 3.32 -6.54 0.22
N THR A 55 3.43 -7.57 1.06
CA THR A 55 4.29 -7.52 2.24
C THR A 55 5.27 -8.67 2.28
N ILE A 56 6.48 -8.40 2.79
CA ILE A 56 7.53 -9.40 2.97
C ILE A 56 8.22 -9.16 4.32
N PRO A 57 8.37 -10.18 5.18
CA PRO A 57 9.11 -10.05 6.43
C PRO A 57 10.59 -9.81 6.16
N GLY A 58 11.17 -8.85 6.88
CA GLY A 58 12.59 -8.54 6.89
C GLY A 58 13.28 -8.99 8.18
N PRO A 59 14.60 -8.72 8.30
CA PRO A 59 15.35 -8.99 9.52
C PRO A 59 14.85 -8.14 10.69
N GLU A 60 15.16 -8.58 11.91
CA GLU A 60 15.03 -7.78 13.15
C GLU A 60 13.63 -7.23 13.46
N GLY A 61 12.57 -7.83 12.90
CA GLY A 61 11.20 -7.36 13.12
C GLY A 61 10.79 -6.22 12.17
N VAL A 62 11.52 -6.02 11.08
CA VAL A 62 11.11 -5.17 9.96
C VAL A 62 10.08 -5.92 9.11
N LEU A 63 9.03 -5.23 8.68
CA LEU A 63 8.13 -5.67 7.62
C LEU A 63 8.28 -4.71 6.44
N PHE A 64 8.57 -5.25 5.26
CA PHE A 64 8.51 -4.46 4.03
C PHE A 64 7.07 -4.41 3.52
N VAL A 65 6.59 -3.21 3.22
CA VAL A 65 5.24 -2.97 2.68
C VAL A 65 5.39 -2.24 1.35
N ARG A 66 4.94 -2.85 0.26
CA ARG A 66 5.01 -2.28 -1.08
C ARG A 66 3.61 -1.95 -1.59
N PHE A 67 3.39 -0.69 -1.95
CA PHE A 67 2.23 -0.22 -2.66
C PHE A 67 2.49 -0.22 -4.16
N THR A 68 1.55 -0.76 -4.93
CA THR A 68 1.57 -0.76 -6.40
C THR A 68 0.22 -0.35 -6.90
N LEU A 69 0.15 0.54 -7.89
CA LEU A 69 -1.13 0.89 -8.50
C LEU A 69 -1.80 -0.36 -9.06
N SER A 70 -3.03 -0.64 -8.63
CA SER A 70 -3.75 -1.83 -9.10
C SER A 70 -4.02 -1.68 -10.60
N PRO A 71 -3.80 -2.72 -11.43
CA PRO A 71 -3.86 -2.61 -12.89
C PRO A 71 -5.19 -2.11 -13.47
N SER A 72 -6.27 -2.20 -12.70
CA SER A 72 -7.63 -1.80 -13.10
C SER A 72 -8.20 -0.64 -12.28
N ALA A 73 -7.42 -0.03 -11.37
CA ALA A 73 -7.92 1.01 -10.48
C ALA A 73 -8.22 2.32 -11.22
N CYS A 74 -7.28 2.77 -12.05
CA CYS A 74 -7.39 4.03 -12.79
C CYS A 74 -7.36 3.75 -14.30
N ALA A 75 -8.14 4.50 -15.08
CA ALA A 75 -8.32 4.29 -16.51
C ALA A 75 -7.12 4.82 -17.31
N GLN A 76 -5.96 4.21 -17.13
CA GLN A 76 -4.74 4.66 -17.80
C GLN A 76 -4.72 4.24 -19.27
N GLU A 77 -4.77 5.22 -20.17
CA GLU A 77 -3.98 5.18 -21.40
C GLU A 77 -2.54 5.60 -21.06
N GLY A 78 -1.67 4.63 -20.75
CA GLY A 78 -0.22 4.85 -20.60
C GLY A 78 0.41 4.20 -19.38
N THR A 79 1.71 3.92 -19.45
CA THR A 79 2.47 3.18 -18.43
C THR A 79 2.87 4.11 -17.28
N ILE A 80 2.09 4.18 -16.19
CA ILE A 80 2.58 4.83 -14.97
C ILE A 80 3.38 3.80 -14.16
N ASN A 81 4.68 3.75 -14.41
CA ASN A 81 5.61 2.82 -13.77
C ASN A 81 5.97 3.20 -12.32
N ASP A 82 5.79 4.46 -11.90
CA ASP A 82 6.39 5.00 -10.67
C ASP A 82 5.37 5.49 -9.61
N ALA A 83 4.09 5.10 -9.70
CA ALA A 83 3.06 5.56 -8.75
C ALA A 83 3.11 4.87 -7.37
N GLY A 84 4.02 3.92 -7.16
CA GLY A 84 4.13 3.11 -5.95
C GLY A 84 5.15 3.62 -4.93
N ALA A 85 5.34 2.83 -3.88
CA ALA A 85 6.42 3.01 -2.91
C ALA A 85 6.64 1.72 -2.12
N THR A 86 7.86 1.50 -1.64
CA THR A 86 8.21 0.44 -0.69
C THR A 86 8.66 1.05 0.63
N TYR A 87 8.02 0.62 1.71
CA TYR A 87 8.29 1.04 3.07
C TYR A 87 9.00 -0.07 3.84
N ALA A 88 9.96 0.30 4.68
CA ALA A 88 10.48 -0.55 5.74
C ALA A 88 9.86 -0.13 7.07
N VAL A 89 9.05 -0.99 7.69
CA VAL A 89 8.33 -0.71 8.93
C VAL A 89 8.89 -1.53 10.08
N ASP A 90 9.32 -0.89 11.15
CA ASP A 90 9.69 -1.53 12.42
C ASP A 90 8.41 -1.94 13.18
N THR A 91 8.11 -3.24 13.23
CA THR A 91 6.89 -3.76 13.87
C THR A 91 7.00 -3.93 15.38
N ARG A 92 8.18 -3.67 15.96
CA ARG A 92 8.40 -3.67 17.43
C ARG A 92 8.25 -2.26 17.99
N GLY A 93 8.84 -1.29 17.29
CA GLY A 93 8.79 0.12 17.64
C GLY A 93 7.66 0.92 16.98
N TRP A 94 6.92 0.32 16.04
CA TRP A 94 5.82 0.93 15.29
C TRP A 94 6.18 2.25 14.60
N ARG A 95 7.21 2.21 13.75
CA ARG A 95 7.73 3.38 13.01
C ARG A 95 8.23 3.02 11.61
N ILE A 96 8.19 4.00 10.71
CA ILE A 96 8.78 3.89 9.37
C ILE A 96 10.29 4.15 9.49
N LEU A 97 11.11 3.25 8.94
CA LEU A 97 12.57 3.35 8.95
C LEU A 97 13.10 3.94 7.63
N ALA A 98 12.45 3.62 6.50
CA ALA A 98 12.86 4.05 5.18
C ALA A 98 11.69 3.93 4.18
N ILE A 99 11.80 4.72 3.10
CA ILE A 99 10.88 4.75 1.95
C ILE A 99 11.72 4.71 0.67
N GLN A 100 11.28 3.90 -0.29
CA GLN A 100 11.83 3.85 -1.65
C GLN A 100 10.68 4.08 -2.65
N HIS A 101 10.87 4.97 -3.61
CA HIS A 101 9.95 5.24 -4.72
C HIS A 101 10.44 4.53 -5.99
#